data_AF-A0A3A0DID2-F1
#
_entry.id   AF-A0A3A0DID2-F1
#
_cell.length_a   1.000
_cell.length_b   1.000
_cell.length_c   1.000
_cell.angle_alpha   90.00
_cell.angle_beta   90.00
_cell.angle_gamma   90.00
#
_symmetry.space_group_name_H-M   'P 1'
#
loop_
_entity.id
_entity.type
_entity.pdbx_description
1 polymer ?
#
loop_
_entity_poly.entity_id
_entity_poly.type
_entity_poly.pdbx_seq_one_letter_code
_entity_poly.pdbx_strand_id
1 'polypeptide(L)'
;MYRAITLVAVLALLGAASAHAIWGVSDKGTWPATWPKELEPLRTQSKSYTGSLVNRTFHEIRFATREEFEAAWPHLLKVKTDKAPIFLSRSPVTYLGPVESGVRVWMALASSKPMPPGPIAGVKNERERWIYTTHIELIVDGKIVDLNRIPLPKDTPIVDERFDKK
;
A
#
# COMPACT_ATOMS: atom_id res chain seq x y z
N MET A 1 -18.59 38.06 34.67
CA MET A 1 -19.26 37.46 33.49
C MET A 1 -18.29 37.05 32.39
N TYR A 2 -17.45 37.96 31.87
CA TYR A 2 -16.50 37.66 30.78
C TYR A 2 -15.54 36.48 31.05
N ARG A 3 -14.98 36.35 32.26
CA ARG A 3 -14.05 35.26 32.61
C ARG A 3 -14.68 33.86 32.60
N ALA A 4 -15.97 33.74 32.92
CA ALA A 4 -16.68 32.46 32.90
C ALA A 4 -16.96 32.00 31.47
N ILE A 5 -17.26 32.93 30.57
CA ILE A 5 -17.48 32.66 29.14
C ILE A 5 -16.19 32.17 28.48
N THR A 6 -15.04 32.77 28.82
CA THR A 6 -13.72 32.34 28.30
C THR A 6 -13.38 30.90 28.71
N LEU A 7 -13.68 30.54 29.97
CA LEU A 7 -13.35 29.21 30.50
C LEU A 7 -14.23 28.11 29.88
N VAL A 8 -15.50 28.41 29.63
CA VAL A 8 -16.42 27.51 28.92
C VAL A 8 -16.00 27.33 27.45
N ALA A 9 -15.55 28.40 26.78
CA ALA A 9 -15.08 28.32 25.39
C ALA A 9 -13.81 27.46 25.26
N VAL A 10 -12.86 27.58 26.19
CA VAL A 10 -11.64 26.75 26.22
C VAL A 10 -11.97 25.27 26.47
N LEU A 11 -12.90 24.97 27.38
CA LEU A 11 -13.34 23.60 27.64
C LEU A 11 -14.11 22.98 26.45
N ALA A 12 -14.90 23.78 25.73
CA ALA A 12 -15.60 23.32 24.52
C ALA A 12 -14.62 23.03 23.36
N LEU A 13 -13.55 23.81 23.22
CA LEU A 13 -12.47 23.56 22.25
C LEU A 13 -11.65 22.31 22.60
N LEU A 14 -11.42 22.04 23.89
CA LEU A 14 -10.70 20.84 24.35
C LEU A 14 -11.52 19.55 24.22
N GLY A 15 -12.86 19.63 24.19
CA GLY A 15 -13.75 18.48 23.99
C GLY A 15 -13.87 17.97 22.55
N ALA A 16 -13.34 18.72 21.57
CA ALA A 16 -13.53 18.44 20.14
C ALA A 16 -12.49 17.50 19.50
N ALA A 17 -11.51 16.97 20.24
CA ALA A 17 -10.24 16.53 19.63
C ALA A 17 -9.97 15.02 19.60
N SER A 18 -10.98 14.15 19.68
CA SER A 18 -10.77 12.69 19.57
C SER A 18 -11.15 12.15 18.18
N ALA A 19 -10.62 12.75 17.12
CA ALA A 19 -10.73 12.17 15.78
C ALA A 19 -9.80 10.95 15.66
N HIS A 20 -10.36 9.75 15.84
CA HIS A 20 -9.62 8.51 15.65
C HIS A 20 -9.54 8.21 14.16
N ALA A 21 -8.34 8.24 13.59
CA ALA A 21 -8.13 7.78 12.23
C ALA A 21 -8.24 6.24 12.18
N ILE A 22 -8.95 5.71 11.18
CA ILE A 22 -9.05 4.27 10.90
C ILE A 22 -7.67 3.67 10.51
N TRP A 23 -6.71 4.54 10.18
CA TRP A 23 -5.36 4.19 9.77
C TRP A 23 -4.34 4.89 10.65
N GLY A 24 -3.43 4.10 11.22
CA GLY A 24 -2.12 4.58 11.68
C GLY A 24 -1.19 4.76 10.50
N VAL A 25 -0.46 5.87 10.50
CA VAL A 25 0.51 6.23 9.44
C VAL A 25 1.88 6.38 10.06
N SER A 26 2.88 5.80 9.44
CA SER A 26 4.29 6.06 9.69
C SER A 26 4.90 6.73 8.47
N ASP A 27 5.63 7.83 8.68
CA ASP A 27 6.35 8.55 7.61
C ASP A 27 7.64 7.84 7.15
N LYS A 28 7.79 6.57 7.52
CA LYS A 28 8.85 5.68 7.05
C LYS A 28 8.31 4.26 6.85
N GLY A 29 9.06 3.45 6.11
CA GLY A 29 8.87 2.02 6.02
C GLY A 29 9.05 1.32 7.39
N THR A 30 8.07 0.53 7.80
CA THR A 30 8.13 -0.28 9.03
C THR A 30 8.22 -1.78 8.73
N TRP A 31 8.55 -2.15 7.50
CA TRP A 31 8.71 -3.55 7.09
C TRP A 31 9.83 -4.26 7.87
N PRO A 32 9.75 -5.59 8.03
CA PRO A 32 10.70 -6.35 8.86
C PRO A 32 12.11 -6.37 8.27
N ALA A 33 13.10 -6.64 9.12
CA ALA A 33 14.50 -6.79 8.72
C ALA A 33 14.77 -8.00 7.79
N THR A 34 13.79 -8.89 7.62
CA THR A 34 13.87 -10.03 6.69
C THR A 34 13.70 -9.62 5.23
N TRP A 35 13.25 -8.40 4.95
CA TRP A 35 13.22 -7.88 3.59
C TRP A 35 14.63 -7.72 3.02
N PRO A 36 14.79 -7.76 1.68
CA PRO A 36 16.09 -7.55 1.05
C PRO A 36 16.74 -6.23 1.49
N LYS A 37 18.01 -6.30 1.88
CA LYS A 37 18.79 -5.15 2.37
C LYS A 37 18.87 -4.01 1.36
N GLU A 38 18.74 -4.31 0.07
CA GLU A 38 18.77 -3.32 -1.00
C GLU A 38 17.55 -2.39 -0.99
N LEU A 39 16.47 -2.77 -0.30
CA LEU A 39 15.30 -1.92 -0.09
C LEU A 39 15.44 -0.99 1.12
N GLU A 40 16.42 -1.24 2.00
CA GLU A 40 16.58 -0.47 3.24
C GLU A 40 16.81 1.04 3.01
N PRO A 41 17.58 1.48 1.99
CA PRO A 41 17.70 2.90 1.67
C PRO A 41 16.35 3.58 1.36
N LEU A 42 15.38 2.83 0.84
CA LEU A 42 14.05 3.34 0.50
C LEU A 42 13.15 3.51 1.72
N ARG A 43 13.58 3.05 2.91
CA ARG A 43 12.77 3.09 4.12
C ARG A 43 12.37 4.52 4.50
N THR A 44 13.28 5.48 4.35
CA THR A 44 13.06 6.88 4.74
C THR A 44 12.07 7.62 3.83
N GLN A 45 11.99 7.26 2.54
CA GLN A 45 11.05 7.89 1.60
C GLN A 45 9.71 7.14 1.48
N SER A 46 9.59 6.00 2.15
CA SER A 46 8.37 5.20 2.15
C SER A 46 7.41 5.62 3.24
N LYS A 47 6.13 5.28 3.09
CA LYS A 47 5.13 5.41 4.15
C LYS A 47 4.54 4.06 4.49
N SER A 48 4.27 3.82 5.76
CA SER A 48 3.58 2.60 6.20
C SER A 48 2.21 2.94 6.74
N TYR A 49 1.21 2.20 6.30
CA TYR A 49 -0.17 2.36 6.71
C TYR A 49 -0.62 1.09 7.37
N THR A 50 -1.14 1.18 8.59
CA THR A 50 -1.68 0.05 9.35
C THR A 50 -3.06 0.42 9.87
N GLY A 51 -4.08 -0.36 9.53
CA GLY A 51 -5.45 -0.03 9.91
C GLY A 51 -6.48 -0.81 9.12
N SER A 52 -7.66 -0.21 8.89
CA SER A 52 -8.85 -0.90 8.34
C SER A 52 -9.49 -1.89 9.32
N LEU A 53 -10.67 -2.39 8.96
CA LEU A 53 -11.47 -3.35 9.75
C LEU A 53 -10.73 -4.67 10.03
N VAL A 54 -9.70 -4.99 9.25
CA VAL A 54 -8.90 -6.21 9.38
C VAL A 54 -7.45 -5.95 9.82
N ASN A 55 -7.14 -4.74 10.29
CA ASN A 55 -5.79 -4.32 10.71
C ASN A 55 -4.69 -4.67 9.68
N ARG A 56 -4.95 -4.33 8.42
CA ARG A 56 -4.06 -4.61 7.29
C ARG A 56 -2.94 -3.59 7.25
N THR A 57 -1.74 -4.05 6.92
CA THR A 57 -0.58 -3.18 6.70
C THR A 57 -0.20 -3.14 5.23
N PHE A 58 0.18 -1.97 4.73
CA PHE A 58 0.90 -1.85 3.46
C PHE A 58 1.97 -0.77 3.52
N HIS A 59 3.00 -0.94 2.70
CA HIS A 59 4.10 0.01 2.57
C HIS A 59 4.03 0.66 1.19
N GLU A 60 3.89 1.98 1.16
CA GLU A 60 3.93 2.79 -0.04
C GLU A 60 5.36 3.31 -0.23
N ILE A 61 5.97 2.94 -1.35
CA ILE A 61 7.32 3.31 -1.73
C ILE A 61 7.22 4.19 -2.96
N ARG A 62 7.58 5.46 -2.79
CA ARG A 62 7.65 6.43 -3.88
C ARG A 62 9.08 6.45 -4.41
N PHE A 63 9.23 6.72 -5.69
CA PHE A 63 10.53 6.80 -6.35
C PHE A 63 10.66 8.19 -6.97
N ALA A 64 11.85 8.78 -6.84
CA ALA A 64 12.14 10.07 -7.46
C ALA A 64 12.46 9.91 -8.95
N THR A 65 13.09 8.79 -9.32
CA THR A 65 13.50 8.51 -10.69
C THR A 65 13.11 7.10 -11.12
N ARG A 66 13.09 6.90 -12.44
CA ARG A 66 12.87 5.59 -13.04
C ARG A 66 13.99 4.62 -12.66
N GLU A 67 15.23 5.08 -12.69
CA GLU A 67 16.42 4.26 -12.44
C GLU A 67 16.41 3.70 -11.02
N GLU A 68 15.95 4.51 -10.06
CA GLU A 68 15.75 4.09 -8.68
C GLU A 68 14.70 2.99 -8.57
N PHE A 69 13.56 3.14 -9.25
CA PHE A 69 12.51 2.13 -9.32
C PHE A 69 13.00 0.84 -9.98
N GLU A 70 13.65 0.93 -11.15
CA GLU A 70 14.17 -0.23 -11.88
C GLU A 70 15.22 -0.99 -11.06
N ALA A 71 16.07 -0.27 -10.31
CA ALA A 71 17.05 -0.88 -9.40
C ALA A 71 16.37 -1.60 -8.23
N ALA A 72 15.29 -1.05 -7.68
CA ALA A 72 14.54 -1.65 -6.57
C ALA A 72 13.67 -2.84 -7.02
N TRP A 73 13.17 -2.82 -8.26
CA TRP A 73 12.19 -3.77 -8.78
C TRP A 73 12.52 -5.26 -8.54
N PRO A 74 13.72 -5.77 -8.88
CA PRO A 74 14.06 -7.17 -8.64
C PRO A 74 14.07 -7.56 -7.15
N HIS A 75 14.27 -6.59 -6.25
CA HIS A 75 14.22 -6.82 -4.80
C HIS A 75 12.80 -6.75 -4.26
N LEU A 76 11.97 -5.85 -4.79
CA LEU A 76 10.54 -5.81 -4.49
C LEU A 76 9.86 -7.14 -4.84
N LEU A 77 10.19 -7.73 -5.99
CA LEU A 77 9.62 -9.03 -6.39
C LEU A 77 9.89 -10.15 -5.37
N LYS A 78 10.98 -10.09 -4.61
CA LYS A 78 11.35 -11.10 -3.59
C LYS A 78 10.51 -11.01 -2.33
N VAL A 79 9.85 -9.88 -2.05
CA VAL A 79 9.03 -9.72 -0.83
C VAL A 79 7.64 -10.33 -0.99
N LYS A 80 7.22 -10.51 -2.26
CA LYS A 80 5.91 -11.04 -2.62
C LYS A 80 5.81 -12.51 -2.22
N THR A 81 4.64 -12.93 -1.74
CA THR A 81 4.32 -14.35 -1.61
C THR A 81 4.37 -15.01 -2.99
N ASP A 82 4.86 -16.25 -3.05
CA ASP A 82 4.85 -17.01 -4.30
C ASP A 82 3.44 -17.06 -4.91
N LYS A 83 3.34 -16.94 -6.24
CA LYS A 83 2.08 -16.88 -7.02
C LYS A 83 1.08 -15.75 -6.69
N ALA A 84 1.31 -14.94 -5.67
CA ALA A 84 0.48 -13.77 -5.42
C ALA A 84 0.58 -12.78 -6.61
N PRO A 85 -0.47 -12.00 -6.91
CA PRO A 85 -0.52 -11.20 -8.12
C PRO A 85 0.32 -9.94 -8.01
N ILE A 86 0.53 -9.31 -9.16
CA ILE A 86 0.85 -7.89 -9.27
C ILE A 86 -0.40 -7.16 -9.77
N PHE A 87 -0.89 -6.21 -8.98
CA PHE A 87 -1.97 -5.31 -9.39
C PHE A 87 -1.39 -4.12 -10.14
N LEU A 88 -2.02 -3.73 -11.24
CA LEU A 88 -1.67 -2.52 -11.97
C LEU A 88 -2.75 -1.48 -11.71
N SER A 89 -2.39 -0.38 -11.08
CA SER A 89 -3.28 0.75 -10.81
C SER A 89 -2.89 1.92 -11.70
N ARG A 90 -3.90 2.65 -12.20
CA ARG A 90 -3.66 3.86 -12.98
C ARG A 90 -3.31 5.01 -12.05
N SER A 91 -2.25 5.73 -12.39
CA SER A 91 -1.92 6.99 -11.74
C SER A 91 -2.93 8.10 -12.07
N PRO A 92 -3.27 9.00 -11.12
CA PRO A 92 -2.90 8.95 -9.70
C PRO A 92 -3.84 8.05 -8.90
N VAL A 93 -3.33 7.39 -7.85
CA VAL A 93 -4.17 6.71 -6.85
C VAL A 93 -4.41 7.65 -5.68
N THR A 94 -5.67 7.85 -5.27
CA THR A 94 -6.05 8.89 -4.29
C THR A 94 -6.55 8.36 -2.95
N TYR A 95 -6.65 7.04 -2.76
CA TYR A 95 -7.30 6.41 -1.61
C TYR A 95 -6.82 6.89 -0.23
N LEU A 96 -5.50 7.04 -0.03
CA LEU A 96 -4.88 7.48 1.23
C LEU A 96 -3.91 8.65 1.01
N GLY A 97 -4.34 9.55 0.13
CA GLY A 97 -3.54 10.65 -0.42
C GLY A 97 -3.09 10.35 -1.86
N PRO A 98 -2.82 11.40 -2.66
CA PRO A 98 -2.40 11.23 -4.04
C PRO A 98 -1.01 10.59 -4.10
N VAL A 99 -0.91 9.61 -4.99
CA VAL A 99 0.34 8.96 -5.37
C VAL A 99 0.41 8.93 -6.88
N GLU A 100 1.35 9.70 -7.42
CA GLU A 100 1.56 9.82 -8.87
C GLU A 100 2.26 8.59 -9.43
N SER A 101 3.18 7.97 -8.68
CA SER A 101 3.89 6.77 -9.13
C SER A 101 4.53 6.06 -7.95
N GLY A 102 4.81 4.77 -8.16
CA GLY A 102 5.56 3.95 -7.24
C GLY A 102 4.89 2.62 -6.96
N VAL A 103 5.12 2.09 -5.76
CA VAL A 103 4.74 0.74 -5.40
C VAL A 103 4.04 0.72 -4.05
N ARG A 104 2.97 -0.06 -3.95
CA ARG A 104 2.42 -0.48 -2.66
C ARG A 104 2.68 -1.96 -2.46
N VAL A 105 3.34 -2.29 -1.36
CA VAL A 105 3.50 -3.67 -0.91
C VAL A 105 2.49 -3.92 0.19
N TRP A 106 1.46 -4.69 -0.14
CA TRP A 106 0.43 -5.08 0.80
C TRP A 106 0.90 -6.29 1.58
N MET A 107 0.88 -6.22 2.91
CA MET A 107 1.33 -7.31 3.78
C MET A 107 0.22 -8.32 3.99
N ALA A 108 0.60 -9.60 4.04
CA ALA A 108 -0.28 -10.67 4.48
C ALA A 108 -0.82 -10.38 5.89
N LEU A 109 -2.12 -10.61 6.11
CA LEU A 109 -2.66 -10.65 7.46
C LEU A 109 -2.06 -11.82 8.24
N ALA A 110 -1.81 -11.62 9.53
CA ALA A 110 -1.33 -12.67 10.43
C ALA A 110 -2.41 -13.76 10.60
N SER A 111 -2.42 -14.74 9.70
CA SER A 111 -3.26 -15.93 9.80
C SER A 111 -2.63 -17.09 9.03
N SER A 112 -2.87 -18.31 9.49
CA SER A 112 -2.40 -19.56 8.86
C SER A 112 -3.25 -20.00 7.66
N LYS A 113 -4.13 -19.14 7.14
CA LYS A 113 -5.06 -19.56 6.09
C LYS A 113 -4.32 -19.79 4.77
N PRO A 114 -4.51 -20.95 4.12
CA PRO A 114 -3.91 -21.21 2.83
C PRO A 114 -4.49 -20.25 1.78
N MET A 115 -3.69 -20.00 0.75
CA MET A 115 -4.11 -19.25 -0.42
C MET A 115 -5.34 -19.91 -1.07
N PRO A 116 -6.42 -19.15 -1.36
CA PRO A 116 -7.59 -19.74 -1.99
C PRO A 116 -7.26 -20.20 -3.43
N PRO A 117 -7.50 -21.48 -3.77
CA PRO A 117 -7.09 -22.07 -5.05
C PRO A 117 -7.85 -21.49 -6.26
N GLY A 118 -9.00 -20.85 -6.04
CA GLY A 118 -9.82 -20.20 -7.07
C GLY A 118 -10.49 -18.92 -6.58
N PRO A 119 -11.26 -18.25 -7.45
CA PRO A 119 -12.14 -17.15 -7.05
C PRO A 119 -13.03 -17.56 -5.86
N ILE A 120 -13.20 -16.65 -4.91
CA ILE A 120 -14.09 -16.89 -3.76
C ILE A 120 -15.52 -16.60 -4.23
N ALA A 121 -16.43 -17.56 -4.08
CA ALA A 121 -17.83 -17.39 -4.48
C ALA A 121 -18.45 -16.16 -3.79
N GLY A 122 -19.08 -15.28 -4.58
CA GLY A 122 -19.70 -14.04 -4.08
C GLY A 122 -18.75 -12.86 -3.87
N VAL A 123 -17.43 -13.06 -3.94
CA VAL A 123 -16.44 -11.98 -3.84
C VAL A 123 -16.22 -11.35 -5.21
N LYS A 124 -16.65 -10.10 -5.36
CA LYS A 124 -16.48 -9.32 -6.60
C LYS A 124 -15.13 -8.61 -6.66
N ASN A 125 -14.55 -8.29 -5.50
CA ASN A 125 -13.28 -7.61 -5.40
C ASN A 125 -12.13 -8.62 -5.43
N GLU A 126 -11.37 -8.66 -6.53
CA GLU A 126 -10.26 -9.60 -6.67
C GLU A 126 -9.20 -9.44 -5.57
N ARG A 127 -9.01 -8.23 -5.02
CA ARG A 127 -8.06 -7.98 -3.93
C ARG A 127 -8.41 -8.70 -2.63
N GLU A 128 -9.70 -8.94 -2.36
CA GLU A 128 -10.15 -9.68 -1.16
C GLU A 128 -9.65 -11.13 -1.17
N ARG A 129 -9.46 -11.72 -2.35
CA ARG A 129 -8.87 -13.05 -2.51
C ARG A 129 -7.44 -13.13 -1.95
N TRP A 130 -6.71 -12.01 -1.98
CA TRP A 130 -5.27 -11.96 -1.74
C TRP A 130 -4.89 -11.35 -0.39
N ILE A 131 -5.85 -11.13 0.52
CA ILE A 131 -5.60 -10.46 1.82
C ILE A 131 -4.64 -11.23 2.73
N TYR A 132 -4.54 -12.54 2.56
CA TYR A 132 -3.64 -13.43 3.32
C TYR A 132 -2.28 -13.62 2.64
N THR A 133 -1.99 -12.84 1.59
CA THR A 133 -0.72 -12.90 0.85
C THR A 133 -0.06 -11.54 0.82
N THR A 134 1.27 -11.54 0.79
CA THR A 134 2.01 -10.33 0.48
C THR A 134 2.00 -10.14 -1.03
N HIS A 135 1.40 -9.05 -1.51
CA HIS A 135 1.31 -8.73 -2.93
C HIS A 135 1.70 -7.30 -3.25
N ILE A 136 1.96 -7.06 -4.53
CA ILE A 136 2.46 -5.79 -5.04
C ILE A 136 1.36 -5.12 -5.85
N GLU A 137 1.23 -3.82 -5.67
CA GLU A 137 0.48 -2.92 -6.52
C GLU A 137 1.45 -1.92 -7.14
N LEU A 138 1.51 -1.89 -8.47
CA LEU A 138 2.25 -0.92 -9.25
C LEU A 138 1.32 0.25 -9.59
N ILE A 139 1.75 1.46 -9.23
CA ILE A 139 1.05 2.70 -9.58
C ILE A 139 1.72 3.23 -10.85
N VAL A 140 1.08 2.95 -11.99
CA VAL A 140 1.66 3.10 -13.32
C VAL A 140 1.40 4.50 -13.85
N ASP A 141 2.47 5.25 -14.08
CA ASP A 141 2.46 6.60 -14.69
C ASP A 141 3.07 6.61 -16.10
N GLY A 142 3.75 5.53 -16.51
CA GLY A 142 4.44 5.43 -17.80
C GLY A 142 5.72 6.27 -17.87
N LYS A 143 6.14 6.91 -16.77
CA LYS A 143 7.41 7.64 -16.69
C LYS A 143 8.34 6.98 -15.71
N ILE A 144 8.01 6.96 -14.42
CA ILE A 144 8.82 6.30 -13.39
C ILE A 144 8.52 4.80 -13.38
N VAL A 145 7.25 4.43 -13.29
CA VAL A 145 6.77 3.06 -13.40
C VAL A 145 6.28 2.84 -14.83
N ASP A 146 7.20 2.39 -15.69
CA ASP A 146 6.95 2.09 -17.11
C ASP A 146 6.98 0.57 -17.35
N LEU A 147 5.82 0.00 -17.68
CA LEU A 147 5.65 -1.44 -17.90
C LEU A 147 6.40 -1.95 -19.14
N ASN A 148 6.82 -1.08 -20.06
CA ASN A 148 7.62 -1.49 -21.23
C ASN A 148 9.09 -1.72 -20.90
N ARG A 149 9.54 -1.31 -19.70
CA ARG A 149 10.94 -1.35 -19.30
C ARG A 149 11.24 -2.32 -18.17
N ILE A 150 10.24 -2.71 -17.41
CA ILE A 150 10.40 -3.68 -16.33
C ILE A 150 9.99 -5.09 -16.77
N PRO A 151 10.78 -6.12 -16.46
CA PRO A 151 10.33 -7.49 -16.65
C PRO A 151 9.26 -7.82 -15.60
N LEU A 152 8.07 -8.21 -16.05
CA LEU A 152 7.09 -8.85 -15.19
C LEU A 152 7.40 -10.36 -15.10
N PRO A 153 7.33 -11.00 -13.92
CA PRO A 153 7.62 -12.41 -13.80
C PRO A 153 6.62 -13.26 -14.59
N LYS A 154 7.12 -14.19 -15.43
CA LYS A 154 6.28 -15.03 -16.32
C LYS A 154 5.16 -15.79 -15.61
N ASP A 155 5.44 -16.30 -14.41
CA ASP A 155 4.51 -17.14 -13.65
C ASP A 155 3.72 -16.35 -12.60
N THR A 156 3.72 -15.02 -12.67
CA THR A 156 2.97 -14.15 -11.75
C THR A 156 1.67 -13.67 -12.40
N PRO A 157 0.51 -13.92 -11.78
CA PRO A 157 -0.75 -13.34 -12.23
C PRO A 157 -0.67 -11.80 -12.25
N ILE A 158 -1.13 -11.20 -13.35
CA ILE A 158 -1.25 -9.76 -13.47
C ILE A 158 -2.73 -9.40 -13.46
N VAL A 159 -3.12 -8.53 -12.52
CA VAL A 159 -4.48 -7.98 -12.45
C VAL A 159 -4.40 -6.53 -12.88
N ASP A 160 -4.92 -6.24 -14.08
CA ASP A 160 -4.89 -4.89 -14.63
C ASP A 160 -6.16 -4.12 -14.23
N GLU A 161 -6.01 -3.20 -13.28
CA GLU A 161 -7.07 -2.33 -12.77
C GLU A 161 -6.89 -0.87 -13.26
N ARG A 162 -6.05 -0.65 -14.28
CA ARG A 162 -5.81 0.70 -14.83
C ARG A 162 -7.02 1.26 -15.57
N PHE A 163 -7.94 0.41 -15.98
CA PHE A 163 -9.12 0.75 -16.76
C PHE A 163 -10.34 0.09 -16.14
N ASP A 164 -11.48 0.78 -16.21
CA ASP A 164 -12.74 0.21 -15.76
C ASP A 164 -13.06 -1.07 -16.54
N LYS A 165 -13.56 -2.08 -15.84
CA LYS A 165 -14.07 -3.30 -16.46
C LYS A 165 -15.31 -2.91 -17.29
N LYS A 166 -15.21 -3.01 -18.61
CA LYS A 166 -16.34 -2.85 -19.53
C LYS A 166 -17.38 -3.94 -19.34
#